data_AF-A0A7C4PNB7-F1
#
_entry.id   AF-A0A7C4PNB7-F1
#
_cell.length_a   1.000
_cell.length_b   1.000
_cell.length_c   1.000
_cell.angle_alpha   90.00
_cell.angle_beta   90.00
_cell.angle_gamma   90.00
#
_symmetry.space_group_name_H-M   'P 1'
#
loop_
_entity.id
_entity.type
_entity.pdbx_description
1 polymer ?
#
loop_
_entity_poly.entity_id
_entity_poly.type
_entity_poly.pdbx_seq_one_letter_code
_entity_poly.pdbx_strand_id
1 'polypeptide(L)'
;MSFLMQQIFWGALLPAAIAATLLFFFWRAWRREGVPSHGGTPLALAVGYLFAHWRIIGLPRSFPPVDSNDWLFVTGVVLAIWGGVEHFLNQKPLVRHLGRLVLVAVVSWLVLRPLVGNVWQGVSALLWIASLAAGWWLWWSVQARFADEQPGFLSPLILSMVAGGGGFILLWSNSSSLSQMSGAVAAVAGVMVPLTLWRLKGIAGAGGVAFLAGMLGLIWVEAIAFVPVPIWRIVAMAVASLSPFLALAPPLRRRSVWVVAALCVVVTAAVLVAVMVPTYRAYVASAGAYVY
;
A
#
# COMPACT_ATOMS: atom_id res chain seq x y z
N MET A 1 29.14 4.09 -5.84
CA MET A 1 27.93 3.23 -5.73
C MET A 1 27.25 3.21 -7.09
N SER A 2 26.82 2.04 -7.57
CA SER A 2 26.04 1.93 -8.80
C SER A 2 24.69 2.62 -8.65
N PHE A 3 24.08 3.05 -9.77
CA PHE A 3 22.74 3.63 -9.78
C PHE A 3 21.72 2.71 -9.09
N LEU A 4 21.79 1.40 -9.34
CA LEU A 4 20.94 0.41 -8.69
C LEU A 4 21.12 0.41 -7.16
N MET A 5 22.36 0.47 -6.66
CA MET A 5 22.61 0.55 -5.23
C MET A 5 22.04 1.82 -4.61
N GLN A 6 22.13 2.97 -5.30
CA GLN A 6 21.53 4.21 -4.83
C GLN A 6 20.01 4.08 -4.73
N GLN A 7 19.35 3.49 -5.74
CA GLN A 7 17.90 3.28 -5.75
C GLN A 7 17.45 2.35 -4.60
N ILE A 8 18.16 1.25 -4.38
CA ILE A 8 17.86 0.32 -3.29
C ILE A 8 18.08 1.00 -1.93
N PHE A 9 19.17 1.74 -1.78
CA PHE A 9 19.50 2.40 -0.53
C PHE A 9 18.47 3.47 -0.16
N TRP A 10 18.20 4.39 -1.09
CA TRP A 10 17.31 5.53 -0.85
C TRP A 10 15.82 5.18 -0.93
N GLY A 11 15.44 4.23 -1.78
CA GLY A 11 14.03 3.86 -2.02
C GLY A 11 13.51 2.71 -1.15
N ALA A 12 14.39 1.89 -0.57
CA ALA A 12 13.97 0.75 0.25
C ALA A 12 14.67 0.70 1.61
N LEU A 13 16.00 0.59 1.65
CA LEU A 13 16.72 0.32 2.91
C LEU A 13 16.60 1.45 3.93
N LEU A 14 16.80 2.70 3.52
CA LEU A 14 16.74 3.84 4.43
C LEU A 14 15.30 4.15 4.88
N PRO A 15 14.27 4.19 4.02
CA PRO A 15 12.86 4.23 4.42
C PRO A 15 12.48 3.15 5.42
N ALA A 16 12.90 1.90 5.16
CA ALA A 16 12.72 0.76 6.05
C ALA A 16 13.40 0.99 7.41
N ALA A 17 14.65 1.44 7.42
CA ALA A 17 15.39 1.69 8.66
C ALA A 17 14.76 2.82 9.49
N ILE A 18 14.28 3.89 8.84
CA ILE A 18 13.56 4.99 9.49
C ILE A 18 12.27 4.46 10.13
N ALA A 19 11.45 3.74 9.36
CA ALA A 19 10.22 3.13 9.88
C ALA A 19 10.52 2.14 11.01
N ALA A 20 11.54 1.29 10.88
CA ALA A 20 11.95 0.32 11.90
C ALA A 20 12.31 1.00 13.22
N THR A 21 13.11 2.06 13.12
CA THR A 21 13.58 2.84 14.27
C THR A 21 12.40 3.49 14.98
N LEU A 22 11.51 4.16 14.24
CA LEU A 22 10.33 4.81 14.81
C LEU A 22 9.36 3.80 15.41
N LEU A 23 9.11 2.67 14.74
CA LEU A 23 8.30 1.58 15.29
C LEU A 23 8.89 1.02 16.57
N PHE A 24 10.21 0.80 16.62
CA PHE A 24 10.92 0.36 17.81
C PHE A 24 10.68 1.31 19.00
N PHE A 25 10.72 2.63 18.76
CA PHE A 25 10.44 3.65 19.77
C PHE A 25 8.96 3.73 20.15
N PHE A 26 8.04 3.81 19.18
CA PHE A 26 6.61 3.94 19.43
C PHE A 26 6.00 2.68 20.07
N TRP A 27 6.52 1.50 19.75
CA TRP A 27 6.09 0.26 20.40
C TRP A 27 6.82 0.01 21.72
N ARG A 28 7.81 0.86 22.04
CA ARG A 28 8.67 0.72 23.22
C ARG A 28 9.24 -0.69 23.28
N ALA A 29 9.80 -1.16 22.18
CA ALA A 29 10.14 -2.56 21.94
C ALA A 29 11.21 -3.12 22.90
N TRP A 30 11.76 -2.32 23.82
CA TRP A 30 12.59 -2.75 24.95
C TRP A 30 11.79 -3.10 26.22
N ARG A 31 10.55 -2.63 26.39
CA ARG A 31 9.73 -2.89 27.59
C ARG A 31 8.99 -4.22 27.46
N ARG A 32 9.07 -5.11 28.45
CA ARG A 32 8.38 -6.42 28.41
C ARG A 32 6.85 -6.29 28.29
N GLU A 33 6.28 -5.25 28.89
CA GLU A 33 4.85 -4.96 28.90
C GLU A 33 4.42 -3.89 27.88
N GLY A 34 5.31 -3.49 26.97
CA GLY A 34 5.02 -2.41 26.01
C GLY A 34 3.82 -2.74 25.13
N VAL A 35 2.66 -2.16 25.45
CA VAL A 35 1.50 -2.14 24.55
C VAL A 35 1.85 -1.20 23.39
N PRO A 36 1.72 -1.63 22.13
CA PRO A 36 1.98 -0.76 20.98
C PRO A 36 1.16 0.53 21.12
N SER A 37 1.80 1.70 21.02
CA SER A 37 1.04 2.95 20.89
C SER A 37 0.31 2.91 19.55
N HIS A 38 -1.02 2.77 19.61
CA HIS A 38 -1.82 2.47 18.42
C HIS A 38 -1.75 3.57 17.33
N GLY A 39 -1.48 4.82 17.72
CA GLY A 39 -1.26 5.93 16.78
C GLY A 39 0.17 6.06 16.24
N GLY A 40 1.16 5.42 16.87
CA GLY A 40 2.57 5.54 16.48
C GLY A 40 2.91 4.76 15.21
N THR A 41 2.23 3.64 14.95
CA THR A 41 2.47 2.82 13.75
C THR A 41 2.24 3.58 12.44
N PRO A 42 1.06 4.17 12.15
CA PRO A 42 0.85 4.89 10.89
C PRO A 42 1.84 6.04 10.70
N LEU A 43 2.19 6.76 11.77
CA LEU A 43 3.19 7.83 11.71
C LEU A 43 4.59 7.29 11.34
N ALA A 44 5.03 6.20 11.96
CA ALA A 44 6.33 5.60 11.64
C ALA A 44 6.43 5.15 10.18
N LEU A 45 5.38 4.50 9.68
CA LEU A 45 5.32 4.05 8.28
C LEU A 45 5.28 5.24 7.32
N ALA A 46 4.51 6.28 7.67
CA ALA A 46 4.41 7.50 6.89
C ALA A 46 5.73 8.24 6.81
N VAL A 47 6.47 8.39 7.91
CA VAL A 47 7.77 9.07 7.87
C VAL A 47 8.77 8.33 6.97
N GLY A 48 8.82 6.99 7.04
CA GLY A 48 9.64 6.19 6.13
C GLY A 48 9.24 6.37 4.67
N TYR A 49 7.93 6.30 4.38
CA TYR A 49 7.39 6.49 3.03
C TYR A 49 7.62 7.91 2.49
N LEU A 50 7.33 8.95 3.26
CA LEU A 50 7.48 10.35 2.88
C LEU A 50 8.94 10.72 2.64
N PHE A 51 9.86 10.11 3.40
CA PHE A 51 11.28 10.22 3.13
C PHE A 51 11.65 9.62 1.75
N ALA A 52 11.11 8.44 1.42
CA ALA A 52 11.30 7.83 0.10
C ALA A 52 10.74 8.73 -1.01
N HIS A 53 9.51 9.23 -0.83
CA HIS A 53 8.85 10.15 -1.76
C HIS A 53 9.69 11.41 -2.00
N TRP A 54 10.14 12.08 -0.93
CA TRP A 54 11.02 13.23 -1.01
C TRP A 54 12.28 12.93 -1.82
N ARG A 55 12.90 11.76 -1.62
CA ARG A 55 14.17 11.44 -2.25
C ARG A 55 14.04 11.02 -3.72
N ILE A 56 12.90 10.43 -4.09
CA ILE A 56 12.63 9.88 -5.42
C ILE A 56 11.93 10.89 -6.33
N ILE A 57 10.86 11.51 -5.85
CA ILE A 57 10.04 12.47 -6.60
C ILE A 57 10.44 13.91 -6.24
N GLY A 58 10.60 14.20 -4.94
CA GLY A 58 10.81 15.54 -4.42
C GLY A 58 9.71 15.96 -3.47
N LEU A 59 9.81 17.17 -2.90
CA LEU A 59 8.70 17.77 -2.16
C LEU A 59 7.75 18.48 -3.13
N PRO A 60 6.43 18.46 -2.87
CA PRO A 60 5.47 19.27 -3.62
C PRO A 60 5.88 20.75 -3.58
N ARG A 61 5.96 21.39 -4.75
CA ARG A 61 6.41 22.79 -4.87
C ARG A 61 5.29 23.81 -4.70
N SER A 62 4.04 23.39 -4.88
CA SER A 62 2.85 24.23 -4.77
C SER A 62 1.74 23.50 -4.03
N PHE A 63 0.85 24.27 -3.41
CA PHE A 63 -0.40 23.76 -2.85
C PHE A 63 -1.57 24.57 -3.43
N PRO A 64 -2.54 23.93 -4.12
CA PRO A 64 -2.62 22.50 -4.40
C PRO A 64 -1.51 21.99 -5.36
N PRO A 65 -1.11 20.71 -5.28
CA PRO A 65 -0.20 20.11 -6.25
C PRO A 65 -0.78 20.08 -7.66
N VAL A 66 0.11 20.29 -8.64
CA VAL A 66 -0.25 20.26 -10.08
C VAL A 66 -0.01 18.88 -10.68
N ASP A 67 1.06 18.19 -10.25
CA ASP A 67 1.39 16.82 -10.68
C ASP A 67 0.64 15.79 -9.82
N SER A 68 0.18 14.69 -10.43
CA SER A 68 -0.45 13.58 -9.70
C SER A 68 0.50 12.95 -8.68
N ASN A 69 1.79 12.80 -9.05
CA ASN A 69 2.78 12.17 -8.18
C ASN A 69 3.03 12.96 -6.88
N ASP A 70 2.79 14.28 -6.87
CA ASP A 70 2.94 15.12 -5.69
C ASP A 70 1.79 14.91 -4.68
N TRP A 71 0.61 14.49 -5.15
CA TRP A 71 -0.50 14.15 -4.27
C TRP A 71 -0.21 12.95 -3.39
N LEU A 72 0.65 12.02 -3.84
CA LEU A 72 1.11 10.90 -3.02
C LEU A 72 1.75 11.35 -1.69
N PHE A 73 2.46 12.48 -1.68
CA PHE A 73 3.04 13.04 -0.45
C PHE A 73 1.95 13.59 0.48
N VAL A 74 1.07 14.44 -0.05
CA VAL A 74 -0.01 15.07 0.70
C VAL A 74 -0.95 14.01 1.28
N THR A 75 -1.34 13.03 0.47
CA THR A 75 -2.16 11.92 0.92
C THR A 75 -1.42 11.05 1.93
N GLY A 76 -0.11 10.83 1.78
CA GLY A 76 0.69 10.13 2.79
C GLY A 76 0.59 10.78 4.18
N VAL A 77 0.68 12.11 4.25
CA VAL A 77 0.50 12.87 5.50
C VAL A 77 -0.93 12.71 6.04
N VAL A 78 -1.94 12.90 5.18
CA VAL A 78 -3.35 12.80 5.58
C VAL A 78 -3.69 11.39 6.07
N LEU A 79 -3.18 10.34 5.42
CA LEU A 79 -3.36 8.95 5.81
C LEU A 79 -2.64 8.61 7.11
N ALA A 80 -1.49 9.25 7.39
CA ALA A 80 -0.80 9.10 8.67
C ALA A 80 -1.67 9.62 9.83
N ILE A 81 -2.24 10.83 9.64
CA ILE A 81 -3.16 11.45 10.60
C ILE A 81 -4.41 10.59 10.74
N TRP A 82 -5.01 10.19 9.61
CA TRP A 82 -6.20 9.34 9.59
C TRP A 82 -5.97 8.01 10.31
N GLY A 83 -4.84 7.34 10.08
CA GLY A 83 -4.50 6.09 10.78
C GLY A 83 -4.43 6.26 12.30
N GLY A 84 -3.98 7.43 12.78
CA GLY A 84 -4.03 7.80 14.20
C GLY A 84 -5.46 8.05 14.71
N VAL A 85 -6.27 8.78 13.94
CA VAL A 85 -7.69 9.04 14.25
C VAL A 85 -8.52 7.76 14.26
N GLU A 86 -8.24 6.85 13.32
CA GLU A 86 -8.98 5.61 13.12
C GLU A 86 -8.99 4.74 14.38
N HIS A 87 -7.90 4.77 15.15
CA HIS A 87 -7.81 4.10 16.43
C HIS A 87 -8.91 4.55 17.42
N PHE A 88 -9.16 5.86 17.51
CA PHE A 88 -10.19 6.41 18.39
C PHE A 88 -11.60 6.14 17.86
N LEU A 89 -11.76 5.92 16.56
CA LEU A 89 -13.03 5.63 15.91
C LEU A 89 -13.39 4.13 15.93
N ASN A 90 -12.56 3.26 16.49
CA ASN A 90 -12.83 1.82 16.54
C ASN A 90 -14.15 1.47 17.25
N GLN A 91 -14.59 2.27 18.21
CA GLN A 91 -15.88 2.07 18.89
C GLN A 91 -17.11 2.45 18.05
N LYS A 92 -16.89 3.20 16.95
CA LYS A 92 -17.95 3.72 16.08
C LYS A 92 -17.70 3.27 14.64
N PRO A 93 -17.94 1.98 14.31
CA PRO A 93 -17.57 1.41 13.01
C PRO A 93 -18.20 2.15 11.83
N LEU A 94 -19.44 2.63 11.97
CA LEU A 94 -20.10 3.41 10.93
C LEU A 94 -19.35 4.72 10.62
N VAL A 95 -18.96 5.48 11.65
CA VAL A 95 -18.19 6.73 11.49
C VAL A 95 -16.83 6.45 10.87
N ARG A 96 -16.18 5.35 11.27
CA ARG A 96 -14.91 4.89 10.70
C ARG A 96 -15.05 4.60 9.20
N HIS A 97 -16.06 3.85 8.79
CA HIS A 97 -16.29 3.50 7.38
C HIS A 97 -16.71 4.70 6.52
N LEU A 98 -17.57 5.57 7.04
CA LEU A 98 -17.97 6.80 6.36
C LEU A 98 -16.78 7.75 6.21
N GLY A 99 -15.95 7.89 7.24
CA GLY A 99 -14.74 8.71 7.17
C GLY A 99 -13.74 8.21 6.13
N ARG A 100 -13.52 6.89 6.04
CA ARG A 100 -12.72 6.30 4.95
C ARG A 100 -13.33 6.56 3.58
N LEU A 101 -14.65 6.42 3.44
CA LEU A 101 -15.35 6.65 2.16
C LEU A 101 -15.18 8.11 1.71
N VAL A 102 -15.42 9.06 2.62
CA VAL A 102 -15.24 10.49 2.35
C VAL A 102 -13.78 10.77 1.99
N LEU A 103 -12.83 10.23 2.75
CA LEU A 103 -11.41 10.43 2.50
C LEU A 103 -10.99 9.91 1.12
N VAL A 104 -11.36 8.67 0.79
CA VAL A 104 -11.07 8.07 -0.52
C VAL A 104 -11.76 8.83 -1.65
N ALA A 105 -13.01 9.26 -1.48
CA ALA A 105 -13.72 10.04 -2.48
C ALA A 105 -13.06 11.41 -2.73
N VAL A 106 -12.68 12.12 -1.67
CA VAL A 106 -12.00 13.42 -1.76
C VAL A 106 -10.62 13.27 -2.41
N VAL A 107 -9.81 12.30 -1.97
CA VAL A 107 -8.49 12.06 -2.56
C VAL A 107 -8.60 11.66 -4.02
N SER A 108 -9.50 10.72 -4.36
CA SER A 108 -9.71 10.29 -5.74
C SER A 108 -10.16 11.45 -6.62
N TRP A 109 -11.07 12.30 -6.14
CA TRP A 109 -11.48 13.51 -6.84
C TRP A 109 -10.29 14.44 -7.11
N LEU A 110 -9.48 14.74 -6.09
CA LEU A 110 -8.36 15.67 -6.21
C LEU A 110 -7.27 15.15 -7.17
N VAL A 111 -6.92 13.87 -7.07
CA VAL A 111 -5.88 13.22 -7.88
C VAL A 111 -6.34 13.05 -9.32
N LEU A 112 -7.60 12.68 -9.55
CA LEU A 112 -8.14 12.40 -10.89
C LEU A 112 -8.72 13.64 -11.58
N ARG A 113 -8.85 14.76 -10.88
CA ARG A 113 -9.37 16.03 -11.43
C ARG A 113 -8.74 16.41 -12.77
N PRO A 114 -7.41 16.27 -13.00
CA PRO A 114 -6.80 16.63 -14.28
C PRO A 114 -7.34 15.83 -15.48
N LEU A 115 -7.94 14.66 -15.27
CA LEU A 115 -8.54 13.85 -16.33
C LEU A 115 -9.97 14.28 -16.66
N VAL A 116 -10.64 14.98 -15.74
CA VAL A 116 -12.01 15.47 -15.91
C VAL A 116 -12.01 16.65 -16.88
N GLY A 117 -12.78 16.55 -17.95
CA GLY A 117 -12.88 17.56 -19.01
C GLY A 117 -11.84 17.39 -20.12
N ASN A 118 -10.65 16.86 -19.80
CA ASN A 118 -9.60 16.60 -20.79
C ASN A 118 -9.76 15.23 -21.46
N VAL A 119 -9.91 14.17 -20.66
CA VAL A 119 -9.98 12.78 -21.14
C VAL A 119 -11.35 12.19 -20.88
N TRP A 120 -11.90 12.42 -19.69
CA TRP A 120 -13.22 11.93 -19.30
C TRP A 120 -14.24 13.07 -19.34
N GLN A 121 -15.33 12.87 -20.08
CA GLN A 121 -16.35 13.90 -20.31
C GLN A 121 -17.70 13.53 -19.69
N GLY A 122 -18.37 14.52 -19.10
CA GLY A 122 -19.72 14.39 -18.55
C GLY A 122 -19.85 13.29 -17.48
N VAL A 123 -20.89 12.47 -17.63
CA VAL A 123 -21.24 11.40 -16.67
C VAL A 123 -20.16 10.32 -16.58
N SER A 124 -19.41 10.08 -17.67
CA SER A 124 -18.33 9.06 -17.67
C SER A 124 -17.24 9.38 -16.65
N ALA A 125 -16.88 10.66 -16.49
CA ALA A 125 -15.89 11.09 -15.51
C ALA A 125 -16.34 10.79 -14.07
N LEU A 126 -17.61 11.08 -13.76
CA LEU A 126 -18.20 10.77 -12.46
C LEU A 126 -18.23 9.27 -12.20
N LEU A 127 -18.61 8.47 -13.20
CA LEU A 127 -18.62 7.00 -13.08
C LEU A 127 -17.23 6.43 -12.82
N TRP A 128 -16.19 6.92 -13.51
CA TRP A 128 -14.82 6.50 -13.26
C TRP A 128 -14.35 6.83 -11.85
N ILE A 129 -14.52 8.09 -11.43
CA ILE A 129 -14.10 8.53 -10.10
C ILE A 129 -14.87 7.78 -9.01
N ALA A 130 -16.19 7.64 -9.15
CA ALA A 130 -17.02 6.91 -8.20
C ALA A 130 -16.64 5.43 -8.12
N SER A 131 -16.38 4.78 -9.26
CA SER A 131 -16.01 3.36 -9.31
C SER A 131 -14.64 3.11 -8.67
N LEU A 132 -13.65 3.95 -8.97
CA LEU A 132 -12.30 3.84 -8.38
C LEU A 132 -12.33 4.12 -6.87
N ALA A 133 -13.05 5.17 -6.46
CA ALA A 133 -13.22 5.49 -5.04
C ALA A 133 -13.95 4.37 -4.28
N ALA A 134 -15.03 3.82 -4.85
CA ALA A 134 -15.77 2.72 -4.24
C ALA A 134 -14.91 1.44 -4.14
N GLY A 135 -14.17 1.10 -5.20
CA GLY A 135 -13.26 -0.05 -5.22
C GLY A 135 -12.14 0.08 -4.19
N TRP A 136 -11.49 1.25 -4.11
CA TRP A 136 -10.45 1.52 -3.13
C TRP A 136 -11.00 1.51 -1.69
N TRP A 137 -12.15 2.15 -1.44
CA TRP A 137 -12.79 2.14 -0.13
C TRP A 137 -13.17 0.73 0.32
N LEU A 138 -13.76 -0.07 -0.58
CA LEU A 138 -14.15 -1.45 -0.28
C LEU A 138 -12.91 -2.29 0.04
N TRP A 139 -11.89 -2.22 -0.81
CA TRP A 139 -10.65 -2.98 -0.63
C TRP A 139 -9.94 -2.61 0.68
N TRP A 140 -9.78 -1.31 0.98
CA TRP A 140 -9.23 -0.85 2.25
C TRP A 140 -10.10 -1.32 3.42
N SER A 141 -11.42 -1.18 3.35
CA SER A 141 -12.31 -1.62 4.44
C SER A 141 -12.18 -3.11 4.75
N VAL A 142 -12.01 -3.95 3.72
CA VAL A 142 -11.77 -5.38 3.86
C VAL A 142 -10.40 -5.64 4.52
N GLN A 143 -9.34 -4.95 4.09
CA GLN A 143 -8.01 -5.07 4.70
C GLN A 143 -7.98 -4.67 6.18
N ALA A 144 -8.65 -3.57 6.53
CA ALA A 144 -8.72 -3.12 7.91
C ALA A 144 -9.51 -4.08 8.80
N ARG A 145 -10.61 -4.65 8.29
CA ARG A 145 -11.36 -5.69 9.00
C ARG A 145 -10.49 -6.92 9.27
N PHE A 146 -9.71 -7.35 8.28
CA PHE A 146 -8.79 -8.46 8.46
C PHE A 146 -7.74 -8.16 9.54
N ALA A 147 -7.17 -6.95 9.53
CA ALA A 147 -6.21 -6.52 10.53
C ALA A 147 -6.78 -6.48 11.96
N ASP A 148 -8.06 -6.15 12.10
CA ASP A 148 -8.79 -6.19 13.37
C ASP A 148 -9.01 -7.64 13.85
N GLU A 149 -9.36 -8.57 12.95
CA GLU A 149 -9.67 -9.98 13.29
C GLU A 149 -8.42 -10.85 13.51
N GLN A 150 -7.32 -10.58 12.80
CA GLN A 150 -6.09 -11.37 12.83
C GLN A 150 -4.86 -10.47 13.01
N PRO A 151 -4.62 -9.96 14.23
CA PRO A 151 -3.45 -9.16 14.50
C PRO A 151 -2.18 -10.00 14.35
N GLY A 152 -1.19 -9.48 13.64
CA GLY A 152 0.12 -10.14 13.52
C GLY A 152 0.89 -9.73 12.28
N PHE A 153 1.84 -10.59 11.89
CA PHE A 153 2.77 -10.33 10.79
C PHE A 153 2.18 -10.62 9.40
N LEU A 154 1.06 -11.35 9.31
CA LEU A 154 0.48 -11.80 8.04
C LEU A 154 0.05 -10.66 7.12
N SER A 155 -0.72 -9.70 7.65
CA SER A 155 -1.18 -8.55 6.88
C SER A 155 -0.03 -7.71 6.31
N PRO A 156 0.95 -7.25 7.12
CA PRO A 156 2.08 -6.49 6.57
C PRO A 156 2.96 -7.31 5.64
N LEU A 157 3.11 -8.62 5.86
CA LEU A 157 3.85 -9.51 4.95
C LEU A 157 3.20 -9.54 3.57
N ILE A 158 1.89 -9.83 3.50
CA ILE A 158 1.18 -9.92 2.22
C ILE A 158 1.07 -8.55 1.54
N LEU A 159 0.81 -7.48 2.29
CA LEU A 159 0.81 -6.12 1.73
C LEU A 159 2.19 -5.72 1.21
N SER A 160 3.27 -6.12 1.89
CA SER A 160 4.64 -5.91 1.42
C SER A 160 4.92 -6.67 0.11
N MET A 161 4.52 -7.94 0.02
CA MET A 161 4.66 -8.73 -1.20
C MET A 161 3.87 -8.13 -2.36
N VAL A 162 2.62 -7.73 -2.11
CA VAL A 162 1.74 -7.16 -3.13
C VAL A 162 2.20 -5.77 -3.57
N ALA A 163 2.71 -4.94 -2.65
CA ALA A 163 3.34 -3.67 -3.00
C ALA A 163 4.64 -3.87 -3.80
N GLY A 164 5.49 -4.83 -3.41
CA GLY A 164 6.69 -5.16 -4.16
C GLY A 164 6.36 -5.67 -5.57
N GLY A 165 5.31 -6.49 -5.67
CA GLY A 165 4.84 -6.98 -6.95
C GLY A 165 4.14 -5.94 -7.83
N GLY A 166 3.39 -5.03 -7.21
CA GLY A 166 2.88 -3.83 -7.86
C GLY A 166 4.00 -2.96 -8.40
N GLY A 167 5.06 -2.77 -7.62
CA GLY A 167 6.29 -2.10 -8.07
C GLY A 167 6.83 -2.70 -9.36
N PHE A 168 7.02 -4.03 -9.40
CA PHE A 168 7.46 -4.73 -10.60
C PHE A 168 6.52 -4.48 -11.80
N ILE A 169 5.22 -4.64 -11.62
CA ILE A 169 4.22 -4.44 -12.70
C ILE A 169 4.29 -3.01 -13.23
N LEU A 170 4.43 -2.02 -12.35
CA LEU A 170 4.49 -0.60 -12.71
C LEU A 170 5.79 -0.24 -13.43
N LEU A 171 6.93 -0.82 -13.02
CA LEU A 171 8.21 -0.63 -13.69
C LEU A 171 8.13 -1.05 -15.15
N TRP A 172 7.62 -2.25 -15.39
CA TRP A 172 7.46 -2.82 -16.73
C TRP A 172 6.23 -2.29 -17.47
N SER A 173 5.45 -1.42 -16.85
CA SER A 173 4.38 -0.63 -17.49
C SER A 173 4.79 0.83 -17.70
N ASN A 174 6.10 1.11 -17.73
CA ASN A 174 6.71 2.41 -18.01
C ASN A 174 6.46 3.50 -16.94
N SER A 175 6.22 3.12 -15.69
CA SER A 175 6.07 4.07 -14.58
C SER A 175 7.08 3.82 -13.47
N SER A 176 8.29 4.35 -13.64
CA SER A 176 9.39 4.21 -12.68
C SER A 176 9.10 4.88 -11.33
N SER A 177 8.45 6.05 -11.31
CA SER A 177 8.09 6.78 -10.08
C SER A 177 7.14 5.95 -9.21
N LEU A 178 5.99 5.55 -9.76
CA LEU A 178 5.01 4.72 -9.04
C LEU A 178 5.58 3.35 -8.65
N SER A 179 6.45 2.77 -9.49
CA SER A 179 7.16 1.54 -9.14
C SER A 179 7.99 1.71 -7.86
N GLN A 180 8.77 2.79 -7.78
CA GLN A 180 9.63 3.05 -6.64
C GLN A 180 8.81 3.42 -5.39
N MET A 181 7.70 4.16 -5.55
CA MET A 181 6.77 4.45 -4.45
C MET A 181 6.10 3.19 -3.92
N SER A 182 5.69 2.27 -4.81
CA SER A 182 5.15 0.97 -4.41
C SER A 182 6.21 0.12 -3.70
N GLY A 183 7.46 0.16 -4.17
CA GLY A 183 8.61 -0.44 -3.49
C GLY A 183 8.88 0.16 -2.10
N ALA A 184 8.71 1.48 -1.93
CA ALA A 184 8.83 2.13 -0.63
C ALA A 184 7.73 1.66 0.34
N VAL A 185 6.48 1.56 -0.11
CA VAL A 185 5.39 0.95 0.67
C VAL A 185 5.73 -0.49 1.05
N ALA A 186 6.28 -1.27 0.11
CA ALA A 186 6.71 -2.64 0.36
C ALA A 186 7.80 -2.71 1.44
N ALA A 187 8.77 -1.81 1.40
CA ALA A 187 9.88 -1.75 2.34
C ALA A 187 9.40 -1.40 3.76
N VAL A 188 8.59 -0.35 3.92
CA VAL A 188 8.09 0.04 5.26
C VAL A 188 7.11 -0.99 5.82
N ALA A 189 6.28 -1.62 4.99
CA ALA A 189 5.44 -2.74 5.40
C ALA A 189 6.28 -3.97 5.80
N GLY A 190 7.30 -4.29 5.01
CA GLY A 190 8.16 -5.46 5.19
C GLY A 190 8.90 -5.45 6.52
N VAL A 191 9.31 -4.27 6.99
CA VAL A 191 9.94 -4.09 8.31
C VAL A 191 9.04 -4.45 9.48
N MET A 192 7.71 -4.32 9.32
CA MET A 192 6.78 -4.72 10.38
C MET A 192 6.84 -6.24 10.62
N VAL A 193 7.19 -7.04 9.60
CA VAL A 193 7.24 -8.51 9.71
C VAL A 193 8.26 -8.99 10.75
N PRO A 194 9.57 -8.68 10.66
CA PRO A 194 10.53 -9.10 11.68
C PRO A 194 10.22 -8.49 13.06
N LEU A 195 9.70 -7.25 13.13
CA LEU A 195 9.34 -6.63 14.42
C LEU A 195 8.17 -7.34 15.10
N THR A 196 7.15 -7.73 14.34
CA THR A 196 5.99 -8.48 14.85
C THR A 196 6.30 -9.96 15.12
N LEU A 197 7.26 -10.55 14.40
CA LEU A 197 7.78 -11.89 14.71
C LEU A 197 8.62 -11.89 15.99
N TRP A 198 9.50 -10.90 16.16
CA TRP A 198 10.32 -10.75 17.35
C TRP A 198 9.48 -10.53 18.61
N ARG A 199 8.41 -9.74 18.48
CA ARG A 199 7.41 -9.51 19.53
C ARG A 199 6.14 -10.23 19.12
N LEU A 200 5.97 -11.50 19.50
CA LEU A 200 4.77 -12.35 19.23
C LEU A 200 3.41 -11.74 19.65
N LYS A 201 3.39 -10.55 20.27
CA LYS A 201 2.19 -9.75 20.62
C LYS A 201 2.16 -8.36 19.96
N GLY A 202 3.07 -8.07 19.04
CA GLY A 202 3.14 -6.81 18.30
C GLY A 202 1.97 -6.73 17.34
N ILE A 203 0.94 -5.99 17.73
CA ILE A 203 -0.22 -5.76 16.88
C ILE A 203 0.17 -4.64 15.91
N ALA A 204 0.24 -4.94 14.61
CA ALA A 204 0.42 -3.95 13.55
C ALA A 204 -0.58 -2.78 13.69
N GLY A 205 -1.73 -3.03 14.31
CA GLY A 205 -2.76 -2.05 14.61
C GLY A 205 -3.54 -1.68 13.35
N ALA A 206 -4.85 -1.49 13.49
CA ALA A 206 -5.72 -1.05 12.41
C ALA A 206 -5.14 0.18 11.68
N GLY A 207 -4.54 1.12 12.42
CA GLY A 207 -3.92 2.33 11.87
C GLY A 207 -2.74 2.06 10.93
N GLY A 208 -1.89 1.08 11.21
CA GLY A 208 -0.77 0.74 10.32
C GLY A 208 -1.25 0.18 8.98
N VAL A 209 -2.22 -0.75 9.03
CA VAL A 209 -2.85 -1.28 7.82
C VAL A 209 -3.65 -0.21 7.08
N ALA A 210 -4.27 0.71 7.79
CA ALA A 210 -4.98 1.84 7.18
C ALA A 210 -4.04 2.72 6.35
N PHE A 211 -2.85 3.04 6.87
CA PHE A 211 -1.83 3.75 6.10
C PHE A 211 -1.38 2.95 4.86
N LEU A 212 -1.02 1.68 5.03
CA LEU A 212 -0.52 0.84 3.93
C LEU A 212 -1.56 0.62 2.83
N ALA A 213 -2.80 0.27 3.20
CA ALA A 213 -3.90 0.08 2.26
C ALA A 213 -4.35 1.42 1.64
N GLY A 214 -4.35 2.51 2.41
CA GLY A 214 -4.57 3.84 1.85
C GLY A 214 -3.55 4.15 0.76
N MET A 215 -2.26 4.10 1.07
CA MET A 215 -1.21 4.45 0.12
C MET A 215 -1.15 3.53 -1.09
N LEU A 216 -1.24 2.21 -0.88
CA LEU A 216 -1.19 1.26 -1.99
C LEU A 216 -2.41 1.39 -2.90
N GLY A 217 -3.60 1.64 -2.34
CA GLY A 217 -4.79 1.89 -3.12
C GLY A 217 -4.70 3.18 -3.93
N LEU A 218 -4.12 4.25 -3.38
CA LEU A 218 -3.84 5.47 -4.16
C LEU A 218 -2.88 5.20 -5.33
N ILE A 219 -1.77 4.50 -5.08
CA ILE A 219 -0.81 4.13 -6.13
C ILE A 219 -1.50 3.35 -7.25
N TRP A 220 -2.44 2.47 -6.91
CA TRP A 220 -3.23 1.71 -7.89
C TRP A 220 -4.25 2.56 -8.65
N VAL A 221 -4.90 3.50 -7.98
CA VAL A 221 -5.79 4.47 -8.63
C VAL A 221 -4.99 5.30 -9.64
N GLU A 222 -3.82 5.81 -9.26
CA GLU A 222 -2.93 6.52 -10.18
C GLU A 222 -2.44 5.62 -11.32
N ALA A 223 -2.12 4.37 -11.03
CA ALA A 223 -1.72 3.41 -12.05
C ALA A 223 -2.82 3.12 -13.07
N ILE A 224 -4.09 3.02 -12.65
CA ILE A 224 -5.21 2.82 -13.58
C ILE A 224 -5.46 4.09 -14.41
N ALA A 225 -5.30 5.26 -13.80
CA ALA A 225 -5.68 6.53 -14.38
C ALA A 225 -4.62 7.12 -15.32
N PHE A 226 -3.34 6.99 -14.97
CA PHE A 226 -2.23 7.69 -15.62
C PHE A 226 -1.20 6.76 -16.28
N VAL A 227 -1.26 5.45 -16.00
CA VAL A 227 -0.33 4.47 -16.56
C VAL A 227 -1.13 3.47 -17.41
N PRO A 228 -0.61 3.00 -18.56
CA PRO A 228 -1.29 2.01 -19.39
C PRO A 228 -1.24 0.58 -18.77
N VAL A 229 -1.58 0.43 -17.49
CA VAL A 229 -1.69 -0.88 -16.82
C VAL A 229 -3.09 -1.44 -17.05
N PRO A 230 -3.24 -2.65 -17.59
CA PRO A 230 -4.54 -3.30 -17.66
C PRO A 230 -5.17 -3.46 -16.27
N ILE A 231 -6.41 -3.00 -16.10
CA ILE A 231 -7.14 -2.97 -14.81
C ILE A 231 -7.16 -4.34 -14.13
N TRP A 232 -7.30 -5.42 -14.90
CA TRP A 232 -7.34 -6.79 -14.36
C TRP A 232 -6.06 -7.16 -13.58
N ARG A 233 -4.90 -6.58 -13.90
CA ARG A 233 -3.65 -6.79 -13.16
C ARG A 233 -3.72 -6.19 -11.77
N ILE A 234 -4.29 -4.98 -11.66
CA ILE A 234 -4.53 -4.31 -10.39
C ILE A 234 -5.57 -5.08 -9.57
N VAL A 235 -6.66 -5.51 -10.19
CA VAL A 235 -7.69 -6.33 -9.53
C VAL A 235 -7.09 -7.66 -9.02
N ALA A 236 -6.25 -8.33 -9.81
CA ALA A 236 -5.59 -9.55 -9.39
C ALA A 236 -4.67 -9.33 -8.18
N MET A 237 -3.92 -8.22 -8.13
CA MET A 237 -3.13 -7.85 -6.95
C MET A 237 -4.00 -7.54 -5.73
N ALA A 238 -5.10 -6.80 -5.93
CA ALA A 238 -6.06 -6.52 -4.87
C ALA A 238 -6.61 -7.83 -4.29
N VAL A 239 -6.99 -8.79 -5.14
CA VAL A 239 -7.45 -10.13 -4.72
C VAL A 239 -6.31 -10.92 -4.05
N ALA A 240 -5.08 -10.87 -4.57
CA ALA A 240 -3.93 -11.54 -3.98
C ALA A 240 -3.62 -11.05 -2.55
N SER A 241 -3.88 -9.78 -2.28
CA SER A 241 -3.72 -9.20 -0.95
C SER A 241 -4.78 -9.68 0.06
N LEU A 242 -5.85 -10.34 -0.41
CA LEU A 242 -6.88 -10.96 0.42
C LEU A 242 -6.57 -12.42 0.77
N SER A 243 -5.43 -12.97 0.34
CA SER A 243 -5.00 -14.31 0.76
C SER A 243 -5.02 -14.54 2.28
N PRO A 244 -4.79 -13.55 3.17
CA PRO A 244 -4.89 -13.75 4.61
C PRO A 244 -6.30 -14.15 5.08
N PHE A 245 -7.36 -13.86 4.32
CA PHE A 245 -8.72 -14.35 4.65
C PHE A 245 -8.82 -15.87 4.67
N LEU A 246 -7.90 -16.59 4.03
CA LEU A 246 -7.80 -18.05 4.15
C LEU A 246 -7.57 -18.47 5.61
N ALA A 247 -6.89 -17.66 6.42
CA ALA A 247 -6.72 -17.90 7.86
C ALA A 247 -8.05 -18.00 8.62
N LEU A 248 -9.10 -17.34 8.12
CA LEU A 248 -10.42 -17.33 8.75
C LEU A 248 -11.24 -18.58 8.43
N ALA A 249 -10.82 -19.39 7.46
CA ALA A 249 -11.52 -20.62 7.09
C ALA A 249 -11.49 -21.64 8.24
N PRO A 250 -12.62 -22.29 8.58
CA PRO A 250 -12.70 -23.29 9.66
C PRO A 250 -11.59 -24.36 9.67
N PRO A 251 -11.17 -24.96 8.53
CA PRO A 251 -10.11 -25.97 8.55
C PRO A 251 -8.73 -25.40 8.88
N LEU A 252 -8.49 -24.12 8.60
CA LEU A 252 -7.20 -23.46 8.77
C LEU A 252 -7.06 -22.81 10.15
N ARG A 253 -8.18 -22.47 10.83
CA ARG A 253 -8.17 -21.93 12.20
C ARG A 253 -7.47 -22.83 13.23
N ARG A 254 -7.44 -24.15 13.00
CA ARG A 254 -6.78 -25.12 13.89
C ARG A 254 -5.31 -25.37 13.54
N ARG A 255 -4.82 -24.83 12.42
CA ARG A 255 -3.44 -25.02 11.96
C ARG A 255 -2.51 -24.01 12.64
N SER A 256 -1.22 -24.30 12.66
CA SER A 256 -0.23 -23.37 13.17
C SER A 256 -0.17 -22.12 12.29
N VAL A 257 0.15 -20.96 12.90
CA VAL A 257 0.25 -19.67 12.20
C VAL A 257 1.24 -19.75 11.04
N TRP A 258 2.30 -20.55 11.16
CA TRP A 258 3.29 -20.76 10.11
C TRP A 258 2.75 -21.50 8.89
N VAL A 259 1.89 -22.50 9.08
CA VAL A 259 1.25 -23.23 7.96
C VAL A 259 0.30 -22.29 7.23
N VAL A 260 -0.48 -21.50 7.96
CA VAL A 260 -1.37 -20.50 7.38
C VAL A 260 -0.58 -19.41 6.64
N ALA A 261 0.52 -18.93 7.22
CA ALA A 261 1.43 -17.97 6.59
C ALA A 261 1.99 -18.50 5.28
N ALA A 262 2.54 -19.73 5.29
CA ALA A 262 3.07 -20.37 4.11
C ALA A 262 2.01 -20.49 3.00
N LEU A 263 0.79 -20.91 3.36
CA LEU A 263 -0.32 -20.98 2.40
C LEU A 263 -0.66 -19.61 1.80
N CYS A 264 -0.80 -18.57 2.64
CA CYS A 264 -1.10 -17.22 2.17
C CYS A 264 0.01 -16.69 1.24
N VAL A 265 1.27 -16.88 1.62
CA VAL A 265 2.44 -16.51 0.81
C VAL A 265 2.44 -17.22 -0.53
N VAL A 266 2.20 -18.54 -0.55
CA VAL A 266 2.15 -19.33 -1.79
C VAL A 266 1.02 -18.84 -2.70
N VAL A 267 -0.18 -18.63 -2.17
CA VAL A 267 -1.32 -18.14 -2.95
C VAL A 267 -1.05 -16.74 -3.50
N THR A 268 -0.54 -15.81 -2.68
CA THR A 268 -0.16 -14.47 -3.12
C THR A 268 0.93 -14.53 -4.17
N ALA A 269 1.99 -15.31 -3.95
CA ALA A 269 3.10 -15.45 -4.90
C ALA A 269 2.63 -16.04 -6.23
N ALA A 270 1.75 -17.05 -6.22
CA ALA A 270 1.20 -17.64 -7.43
C ALA A 270 0.43 -16.60 -8.28
N VAL A 271 -0.41 -15.78 -7.65
CA VAL A 271 -1.13 -14.70 -8.35
C VAL A 271 -0.16 -13.63 -8.85
N LEU A 272 0.82 -13.21 -8.03
CA LEU A 272 1.83 -12.24 -8.46
C LEU A 272 2.60 -12.75 -9.68
N VAL A 273 3.09 -14.00 -9.67
CA VAL A 273 3.79 -14.61 -10.81
C VAL A 273 2.89 -14.65 -12.05
N ALA A 274 1.62 -15.04 -11.89
CA ALA A 274 0.64 -15.09 -12.98
C ALA A 274 0.40 -13.73 -13.65
N VAL A 275 0.56 -12.62 -12.91
CA VAL A 275 0.41 -11.25 -13.43
C VAL A 275 1.74 -10.67 -13.94
N MET A 276 2.84 -10.94 -13.23
CA MET A 276 4.18 -10.41 -13.54
C MET A 276 4.73 -10.98 -14.84
N VAL A 277 4.60 -12.29 -15.06
CA VAL A 277 5.17 -12.95 -16.24
C VAL A 277 4.57 -12.39 -17.56
N PRO A 278 3.24 -12.27 -17.71
CA PRO A 278 2.65 -11.62 -18.88
C PRO A 278 3.03 -10.14 -19.00
N THR A 279 3.18 -9.43 -17.88
CA THR A 279 3.59 -8.01 -17.89
C THR A 279 5.00 -7.84 -18.46
N TYR A 280 5.94 -8.65 -17.98
CA TYR A 280 7.31 -8.66 -18.49
C TYR A 280 7.38 -9.08 -19.96
N ARG A 281 6.64 -10.13 -20.36
CA ARG A 281 6.59 -10.56 -21.76
C ARG A 281 6.03 -9.49 -22.69
N ALA A 282 4.96 -8.81 -22.28
CA ALA A 282 4.38 -7.71 -23.05
C ALA A 282 5.39 -6.56 -23.23
N TYR A 283 6.13 -6.22 -22.16
CA TYR A 283 7.21 -5.23 -22.23
C TYR A 283 8.30 -5.65 -23.22
N VAL A 284 8.86 -6.86 -23.09
CA VAL A 284 9.94 -7.35 -23.98
C VAL A 284 9.50 -7.39 -25.43
N ALA A 285 8.27 -7.84 -25.71
CA ALA A 285 7.71 -7.84 -27.06
C ALA A 285 7.59 -6.42 -27.64
N SER A 286 7.21 -5.44 -26.82
CA SER A 286 7.15 -4.04 -27.25
C SER A 286 8.53 -3.41 -27.45
N ALA A 287 9.52 -3.78 -26.64
CA ALA A 287 10.89 -3.27 -26.74
C ALA A 287 11.63 -3.81 -27.98
N GLY A 288 11.41 -5.08 -28.32
CA GLY A 288 12.02 -5.71 -29.51
C GLY A 288 11.50 -5.16 -30.86
N ALA A 289 10.36 -4.46 -30.87
CA ALA A 289 9.83 -3.82 -32.06
C ALA A 289 10.58 -2.52 -32.44
N TYR A 290 11.36 -1.95 -31.51
CA TYR A 290 12.22 -0.80 -31.76
C TYR A 290 13.65 -1.26 -31.96
N VAL A 291 13.94 -1.82 -33.14
CA VAL A 291 15.33 -2.06 -33.57
C VAL A 291 15.90 -0.69 -33.97
N TYR A 292 16.78 -0.16 -33.13
CA TYR A 292 17.64 0.98 -33.48
C TYR A 292 18.79 0.52 -34.37
#